data_AF-A0A7C6Z0W4-F1
#
_entry.id   AF-A0A7C6Z0W4-F1
#
_cell.length_a   1.000
_cell.length_b   1.000
_cell.length_c   1.000
_cell.angle_alpha   90.00
_cell.angle_beta   90.00
_cell.angle_gamma   90.00
#
_symmetry.space_group_name_H-M   'P 1'
#
loop_
_entity.id
_entity.type
_entity.pdbx_description
1 polymer ?
#
loop_
_entity_poly.entity_id
_entity_poly.type
_entity_poly.pdbx_seq_one_letter_code
_entity_poly.pdbx_strand_id
1 'polypeptide(L)'
;MKFRTRPEITEERIEEIRAIIAENPEWNRTKISQHICRLWGWQSPNGTLKDISCRDMLRNLDKTGKINLPAPQTMTRAVGAGRKIKHLEHDTAPISCTLSQIRPIRIHRAESGRELEMFKSYIDQYHYLKFDRTIGENMKYMVYSRDGVPVSCLLFGSAAWSCRDRDIFIGWDKTQRMQGLSMMTNNQRFLILPWVDVSCLASHILSQIAQRIAGDWLFKYGHPVYCLETFVENRLFRAVCYRAANWIRVGSTTGRGRDGGHHNSILPIKDIYLYPLTKNWRALLCGDKEVHS
;
A
#
# COMPACT_ATOMS: atom_id res chain seq x y z
N MET A 1 -16.52 13.78 -3.55
CA MET A 1 -15.32 14.64 -3.42
C MET A 1 -14.17 14.00 -4.22
N LYS A 2 -13.76 14.60 -5.35
CA LYS A 2 -12.72 14.07 -6.28
C LYS A 2 -11.29 14.26 -5.75
N PHE A 3 -11.01 14.03 -4.47
CA PHE A 3 -9.72 14.36 -3.84
C PHE A 3 -8.55 13.41 -4.17
N ARG A 4 -8.63 12.62 -5.25
CA ARG A 4 -7.64 11.56 -5.49
C ARG A 4 -7.26 11.33 -6.93
N THR A 5 -8.14 11.66 -7.86
CA THR A 5 -7.91 11.46 -9.28
C THR A 5 -6.85 12.42 -9.78
N ARG A 6 -5.88 11.87 -10.53
CA ARG A 6 -4.94 12.68 -11.30
C ARG A 6 -5.74 13.67 -12.15
N PRO A 7 -5.39 14.97 -12.13
CA PRO A 7 -5.99 15.97 -13.00
C PRO A 7 -5.94 15.51 -14.45
N GLU A 8 -7.06 15.63 -15.15
CA GLU A 8 -7.10 15.44 -16.59
C GLU A 8 -6.22 16.48 -17.27
N ILE A 9 -5.42 16.08 -18.25
CA ILE A 9 -4.49 16.98 -18.93
C ILE A 9 -5.11 17.41 -20.25
N THR A 10 -5.78 18.56 -20.20
CA THR A 10 -6.33 19.28 -21.35
C THR A 10 -5.28 20.20 -21.95
N GLU A 11 -5.53 20.73 -23.15
CA GLU A 11 -4.63 21.70 -23.78
C GLU A 11 -4.52 22.99 -22.96
N GLU A 12 -5.64 23.47 -22.39
CA GLU A 12 -5.66 24.62 -21.47
C GLU A 12 -4.71 24.44 -20.28
N ARG A 13 -4.70 23.25 -19.67
CA ARG A 13 -3.76 22.94 -18.57
C ARG A 13 -2.32 22.86 -19.02
N ILE A 14 -2.06 22.45 -20.26
CA ILE A 14 -0.71 22.46 -20.82
C ILE A 14 -0.24 23.90 -20.98
N GLU A 15 -1.08 24.80 -21.49
CA GLU A 15 -0.72 26.22 -21.61
C GLU A 15 -0.54 26.89 -20.25
N GLU A 16 -1.37 26.58 -19.26
CA GLU A 16 -1.19 27.07 -17.88
C GLU A 16 0.15 26.60 -17.29
N ILE A 17 0.54 25.33 -17.51
CA ILE A 17 1.86 24.85 -17.10
C ILE A 17 2.98 25.63 -17.79
N ARG A 18 2.86 25.90 -19.10
CA ARG A 18 3.87 26.67 -19.84
C ARG A 18 3.99 28.10 -19.33
N ALA A 19 2.87 28.77 -19.06
CA ALA A 19 2.84 30.10 -18.47
C ALA A 19 3.54 30.12 -17.11
N ILE A 20 3.21 29.18 -16.21
CA ILE A 20 3.86 29.06 -14.88
C ILE A 20 5.37 28.90 -15.01
N ILE A 21 5.85 28.10 -15.97
CA ILE A 21 7.29 27.89 -16.19
C ILE A 21 7.95 29.16 -16.73
N ALA A 22 7.32 29.84 -17.71
CA ALA A 22 7.85 31.04 -18.34
C ALA A 22 7.90 32.24 -17.38
N GLU A 23 6.87 32.42 -16.54
CA GLU A 23 6.80 33.49 -15.54
C GLU A 23 7.76 33.28 -14.37
N ASN A 24 8.26 32.06 -14.17
CA ASN A 24 9.11 31.71 -13.02
C ASN A 24 10.39 30.96 -13.44
N PRO A 25 11.31 31.60 -14.20
CA PRO A 25 12.50 30.94 -14.76
C PRO A 25 13.45 30.37 -13.69
N GLU A 26 13.49 30.98 -12.51
CA GLU A 26 14.34 30.55 -11.39
C GLU A 26 13.77 29.36 -10.59
N TRP A 27 12.55 28.90 -10.91
CA TRP A 27 11.94 27.81 -10.17
C TRP A 27 12.48 26.45 -10.60
N ASN A 28 12.86 25.65 -9.60
CA ASN A 28 13.12 24.24 -9.85
C ASN A 28 11.82 23.44 -10.01
N ARG A 29 11.96 22.22 -10.53
CA ARG A 29 10.83 21.29 -10.76
C ARG A 29 9.98 21.05 -9.51
N THR A 30 10.56 21.13 -8.30
CA THR A 30 9.81 20.98 -7.04
C THR A 30 8.90 22.17 -6.78
N LYS A 31 9.40 23.40 -6.88
CA LYS A 31 8.59 24.62 -6.71
C LYS A 31 7.44 24.66 -7.71
N ILE A 32 7.73 24.40 -8.99
CA ILE A 32 6.72 24.32 -10.06
C ILE A 32 5.61 23.33 -9.68
N SER A 33 5.98 22.10 -9.31
CA SER A 33 4.99 21.07 -8.95
C SER A 33 4.16 21.41 -7.71
N GLN A 34 4.75 22.05 -6.70
CA GLN A 34 4.01 22.49 -5.52
C GLN A 34 3.03 23.62 -5.86
N HIS A 35 3.45 24.57 -6.70
CA HIS A 35 2.59 25.66 -7.15
C HIS A 35 1.39 25.12 -7.93
N ILE A 36 1.62 24.26 -8.93
CA ILE A 36 0.56 23.60 -9.70
C ILE A 36 -0.38 22.81 -8.78
N CYS A 37 0.15 22.04 -7.82
CA CYS A 37 -0.69 21.31 -6.87
C CYS A 37 -1.56 22.23 -6.00
N ARG A 38 -1.08 23.43 -5.62
CA ARG A 38 -1.90 24.40 -4.89
C ARG A 38 -2.97 24.99 -5.79
N LEU A 39 -2.59 25.44 -6.99
CA LEU A 39 -3.48 26.06 -7.97
C LEU A 39 -4.64 25.12 -8.34
N TRP A 40 -4.34 23.85 -8.58
CA TRP A 40 -5.35 22.86 -8.98
C TRP A 40 -6.06 22.19 -7.81
N GLY A 41 -5.76 22.57 -6.56
CA GLY A 41 -6.24 21.86 -5.37
C GLY A 41 -5.85 20.38 -5.35
N TRP A 42 -4.74 20.01 -5.99
CA TRP A 42 -4.28 18.63 -6.11
C TRP A 42 -3.54 18.18 -4.84
N GLN A 43 -4.34 17.86 -3.83
CA GLN A 43 -3.92 17.49 -2.49
C GLN A 43 -4.56 16.17 -2.06
N SER A 44 -3.93 15.50 -1.09
CA SER A 44 -4.52 14.37 -0.36
C SER A 44 -5.55 14.88 0.66
N PRO A 45 -6.46 14.02 1.17
CA PRO A 45 -7.44 14.41 2.17
C PRO A 45 -6.86 15.02 3.46
N ASN A 46 -5.61 14.67 3.81
CA ASN A 46 -4.86 15.26 4.92
C ASN A 46 -4.16 16.59 4.57
N GLY A 47 -4.45 17.21 3.42
CA GLY A 47 -3.85 18.48 2.98
C GLY A 47 -2.44 18.37 2.38
N THR A 48 -1.85 17.18 2.33
CA THR A 48 -0.52 16.98 1.73
C THR A 48 -0.59 17.17 0.22
N LEU A 49 0.26 18.04 -0.36
CA LEU A 49 0.34 18.23 -1.81
C LEU A 49 0.76 16.93 -2.52
N LYS A 50 0.16 16.64 -3.68
CA LYS A 50 0.56 15.50 -4.53
C LYS A 50 1.70 15.87 -5.48
N ASP A 51 2.68 16.63 -5.00
CA ASP A 51 3.80 17.20 -5.77
C ASP A 51 4.66 16.12 -6.46
N ILE A 52 4.83 14.94 -5.85
CA ILE A 52 5.55 13.82 -6.48
C ILE A 52 4.79 13.32 -7.72
N SER A 53 3.48 13.09 -7.59
CA SER A 53 2.64 12.67 -8.72
C SER A 53 2.56 13.75 -9.81
N CYS A 54 2.53 15.02 -9.40
CA CYS A 54 2.61 16.16 -10.31
C CYS A 54 3.94 16.18 -11.05
N ARG A 55 5.09 16.00 -10.37
CA ARG A 55 6.40 15.92 -11.03
C ARG A 55 6.48 14.77 -12.02
N ASP A 56 5.94 13.60 -11.70
CA ASP A 56 5.92 12.47 -12.64
C ASP A 56 5.06 12.76 -13.87
N MET A 57 3.92 13.44 -13.69
CA MET A 57 3.11 13.94 -14.80
C MET A 57 3.87 14.95 -15.66
N LEU A 58 4.50 15.96 -15.04
CA LEU A 58 5.27 16.98 -15.74
C LEU A 58 6.44 16.36 -16.51
N ARG A 59 7.18 15.42 -15.92
CA ARG A 59 8.26 14.68 -16.61
C ARG A 59 7.76 13.93 -17.84
N ASN A 60 6.54 13.37 -17.78
CA ASN A 60 5.97 12.71 -18.94
C ASN A 60 5.65 13.72 -20.06
N LEU A 61 5.07 14.87 -19.71
CA LEU A 61 4.77 15.94 -20.68
C LEU A 61 6.04 16.47 -21.35
N ASP A 62 7.10 16.72 -20.56
CA ASP A 62 8.44 17.12 -21.00
C ASP A 62 9.05 16.07 -21.95
N LYS A 63 8.99 14.79 -21.56
CA LYS A 63 9.47 13.67 -22.40
C LYS A 63 8.72 13.57 -23.73
N THR A 64 7.43 13.92 -23.75
CA THR A 64 6.62 13.95 -24.98
C THR A 64 6.72 15.27 -25.76
N GLY A 65 7.57 16.20 -25.33
CA GLY A 65 7.79 17.50 -26.00
C GLY A 65 6.63 18.49 -25.86
N LYS A 66 5.69 18.27 -24.93
CA LYS A 66 4.53 19.15 -24.74
C LYS A 66 4.84 20.39 -23.90
N ILE A 67 5.85 20.30 -23.04
CA ILE A 67 6.37 21.39 -22.20
C ILE A 67 7.89 21.28 -22.15
N ASN A 68 8.57 22.32 -21.66
CA ASN A 68 10.01 22.31 -21.44
C ASN A 68 10.30 22.55 -19.94
N LEU A 69 10.71 21.52 -19.22
CA LEU A 69 11.04 21.65 -17.80
C LEU A 69 12.47 22.18 -17.60
N PRO A 70 12.71 22.97 -16.53
CA PRO A 70 14.06 23.38 -16.16
C PRO A 70 14.95 22.15 -15.92
N ALA A 71 16.25 22.29 -16.13
CA ALA A 71 17.20 21.17 -15.97
C ALA A 71 17.11 20.55 -14.56
N PRO A 72 17.29 19.23 -14.41
CA PRO A 72 17.34 18.60 -13.08
C PRO A 72 18.54 19.12 -12.28
N GLN A 73 18.29 19.66 -11.07
CA GLN A 73 19.36 20.14 -10.17
C GLN A 73 20.16 18.99 -9.53
N THR A 74 19.60 17.78 -9.48
CA THR A 74 20.26 16.58 -8.99
C THR A 74 20.05 15.47 -10.01
N MET A 75 21.13 14.74 -10.30
CA MET A 75 21.04 13.55 -11.11
C MET A 75 20.10 12.54 -10.44
N THR A 76 19.12 12.06 -11.19
CA THR A 76 18.34 10.89 -10.78
C THR A 76 19.31 9.74 -10.59
N ARG A 77 19.28 9.09 -9.42
CA ARG A 77 20.07 7.88 -9.18
C ARG A 77 19.86 6.89 -10.33
N ALA A 78 20.95 6.23 -10.73
CA ALA A 78 20.91 5.19 -11.75
C ALA A 78 19.80 4.18 -11.44
N VAL A 79 19.10 3.74 -12.48
CA VAL A 79 18.11 2.65 -12.40
C VAL A 79 18.82 1.43 -11.82
N GLY A 80 18.36 0.93 -10.67
CA GLY A 80 18.98 -0.20 -9.97
C GLY A 80 19.88 0.16 -8.78
N ALA A 81 20.20 1.45 -8.55
CA ALA A 81 20.89 1.92 -7.34
C ALA A 81 19.94 1.99 -6.13
N GLY A 82 19.24 0.88 -5.85
CA GLY A 82 18.40 0.74 -4.66
C GLY A 82 19.23 1.00 -3.40
N ARG A 83 18.67 1.74 -2.44
CA ARG A 83 19.27 1.78 -1.10
C ARG A 83 19.28 0.35 -0.58
N LYS A 84 20.46 -0.27 -0.48
CA LYS A 84 20.61 -1.59 0.15
C LYS A 84 19.99 -1.51 1.54
N ILE A 85 19.07 -2.42 1.83
CA ILE A 85 18.47 -2.52 3.15
C ILE A 85 19.58 -2.92 4.12
N LYS A 86 19.70 -2.17 5.22
CA LYS A 86 20.66 -2.51 6.28
C LYS A 86 20.14 -3.76 6.99
N HIS A 87 20.90 -4.85 6.91
CA HIS A 87 20.66 -6.04 7.71
C HIS A 87 21.18 -5.78 9.12
N LEU A 88 20.30 -5.98 10.08
CA LEU A 88 20.60 -5.89 11.50
C LEU A 88 20.72 -7.32 12.04
N GLU A 89 21.57 -7.49 13.05
CA GLU A 89 21.55 -8.70 13.88
C GLU A 89 20.28 -8.69 14.74
N HIS A 90 19.65 -9.85 14.82
CA HIS A 90 18.40 -10.05 15.55
C HIS A 90 18.59 -11.15 16.58
N ASP A 91 17.99 -10.98 17.75
CA ASP A 91 17.85 -12.09 18.68
C ASP A 91 16.91 -13.14 18.08
N THR A 92 17.42 -14.35 17.92
CA THR A 92 16.73 -15.49 17.30
C THR A 92 16.44 -16.60 18.29
N ALA A 93 16.47 -16.30 19.59
CA ALA A 93 16.08 -17.23 20.64
C ALA A 93 14.69 -17.84 20.33
N PRO A 94 14.53 -19.17 20.34
CA PRO A 94 13.27 -19.82 20.04
C PRO A 94 12.15 -19.40 20.99
N ILE A 95 10.99 -19.04 20.43
CA ILE A 95 9.76 -18.72 21.15
C ILE A 95 8.74 -19.82 20.82
N SER A 96 8.72 -20.85 21.66
CA SER A 96 7.79 -21.97 21.56
C SER A 96 6.95 -22.06 22.82
N CYS A 97 5.78 -21.43 22.80
CA CYS A 97 4.90 -21.32 23.96
C CYS A 97 3.43 -21.14 23.54
N THR A 98 2.54 -21.08 24.52
CA THR A 98 1.12 -20.83 24.26
C THR A 98 0.86 -19.34 24.04
N LEU A 99 -0.16 -19.02 23.25
CA LEU A 99 -0.51 -17.63 22.96
C LEU A 99 -0.85 -16.80 24.22
N SER A 100 -1.40 -17.43 25.27
CA SER A 100 -1.69 -16.75 26.54
C SER A 100 -0.44 -16.27 27.27
N GLN A 101 0.71 -16.95 27.10
CA GLN A 101 1.97 -16.60 27.76
C GLN A 101 2.62 -15.34 27.17
N ILE A 102 2.35 -15.02 25.90
CA ILE A 102 2.92 -13.83 25.23
C ILE A 102 1.93 -12.67 25.10
N ARG A 103 0.69 -12.86 25.58
CA ARG A 103 -0.34 -11.82 25.60
C ARG A 103 -0.15 -10.84 26.78
N PRO A 104 -0.55 -9.57 26.65
CA PRO A 104 -1.15 -8.98 25.45
C PRO A 104 -0.11 -8.77 24.33
N ILE A 105 -0.52 -9.04 23.10
CA ILE A 105 0.28 -8.71 21.92
C ILE A 105 0.22 -7.20 21.69
N ARG A 106 1.38 -6.57 21.52
CA ARG A 106 1.49 -5.12 21.29
C ARG A 106 1.80 -4.86 19.83
N ILE A 107 1.04 -3.97 19.19
CA ILE A 107 1.19 -3.63 17.78
C ILE A 107 1.59 -2.16 17.67
N HIS A 108 2.73 -1.88 17.02
CA HIS A 108 3.28 -0.54 16.85
C HIS A 108 3.40 -0.20 15.36
N ARG A 109 3.13 1.06 15.00
CA ARG A 109 3.31 1.56 13.63
C ARG A 109 4.78 1.90 13.39
N ALA A 110 5.44 1.14 12.52
CA ALA A 110 6.85 1.35 12.17
C ALA A 110 7.00 2.43 11.09
N GLU A 111 6.96 3.71 11.47
CA GLU A 111 6.89 4.81 10.51
C GLU A 111 8.24 5.45 10.19
N SER A 112 9.17 5.50 11.15
CA SER A 112 10.46 6.18 11.00
C SER A 112 11.51 5.62 11.97
N GLY A 113 12.73 6.14 11.87
CA GLY A 113 13.84 5.83 12.79
C GLY A 113 14.21 4.35 12.85
N ARG A 114 14.67 3.93 14.04
CA ARG A 114 15.16 2.56 14.29
C ARG A 114 14.10 1.49 14.08
N GLU A 115 12.85 1.76 14.42
CA GLU A 115 11.76 0.77 14.26
C GLU A 115 11.50 0.48 12.77
N LEU A 116 11.50 1.50 11.92
CA LEU A 116 11.38 1.30 10.47
C LEU A 116 12.60 0.56 9.89
N GLU A 117 13.81 0.83 10.37
CA GLU A 117 15.01 0.09 9.95
C GLU A 117 14.92 -1.38 10.35
N MET A 118 14.51 -1.66 11.58
CA MET A 118 14.29 -3.01 12.09
C MET A 118 13.21 -3.75 11.30
N PHE A 119 12.07 -3.11 11.02
CA PHE A 119 11.02 -3.67 10.17
C PHE A 119 11.56 -4.07 8.79
N LYS A 120 12.30 -3.17 8.12
CA LYS A 120 12.87 -3.44 6.80
C LYS A 120 13.84 -4.61 6.85
N SER A 121 14.70 -4.64 7.86
CA SER A 121 15.66 -5.71 8.10
C SER A 121 14.96 -7.07 8.27
N TYR A 122 13.92 -7.16 9.10
CA TYR A 122 13.15 -8.40 9.29
C TYR A 122 12.50 -8.89 8.00
N ILE A 123 11.80 -7.99 7.28
CA ILE A 123 11.13 -8.37 6.04
C ILE A 123 12.13 -8.79 4.96
N ASP A 124 13.25 -8.07 4.82
CA ASP A 124 14.24 -8.36 3.79
C ASP A 124 14.99 -9.67 4.02
N GLN A 125 15.30 -9.98 5.29
CA GLN A 125 16.04 -11.19 5.64
C GLN A 125 15.15 -12.44 5.69
N TYR A 126 13.90 -12.34 6.16
CA TYR A 126 13.11 -13.53 6.54
C TYR A 126 11.79 -13.73 5.79
N HIS A 127 11.25 -12.70 5.13
CA HIS A 127 10.06 -12.90 4.31
C HIS A 127 10.48 -13.42 2.92
N TYR A 128 9.81 -14.46 2.40
CA TYR A 128 10.17 -15.10 1.12
C TYR A 128 10.19 -14.14 -0.09
N LEU A 129 9.35 -13.09 -0.07
CA LEU A 129 9.34 -12.01 -1.07
C LEU A 129 10.27 -10.81 -0.78
N LYS A 130 11.02 -10.86 0.33
CA LYS A 130 11.92 -9.82 0.82
C LYS A 130 11.28 -8.43 0.94
N PHE A 131 12.09 -7.42 1.25
CA PHE A 131 11.68 -6.02 1.19
C PHE A 131 12.13 -5.43 -0.14
N ASP A 132 11.31 -4.58 -0.73
CA ASP A 132 11.70 -3.78 -1.90
C ASP A 132 11.48 -2.31 -1.58
N ARG A 133 10.35 -1.77 -2.04
CA ARG A 133 9.95 -0.39 -1.79
C ARG A 133 8.46 -0.33 -1.57
N THR A 134 8.04 0.65 -0.78
CA THR A 134 6.62 0.97 -0.63
C THR A 134 6.28 2.14 -1.53
N ILE A 135 5.37 1.92 -2.49
CA ILE A 135 4.85 2.95 -3.39
C ILE A 135 3.47 3.36 -2.88
N GLY A 136 3.21 4.66 -2.84
CA GLY A 136 1.94 5.20 -2.37
C GLY A 136 1.70 4.99 -0.88
N GLU A 137 0.42 4.99 -0.51
CA GLU A 137 -0.05 4.82 0.86
C GLU A 137 0.24 3.40 1.37
N ASN A 138 0.78 3.32 2.58
CA ASN A 138 1.20 2.06 3.19
C ASN A 138 1.26 2.17 4.72
N MET A 139 1.04 1.04 5.38
CA MET A 139 1.15 0.89 6.82
C MET A 139 2.10 -0.25 7.15
N LYS A 140 3.00 -0.01 8.10
CA LYS A 140 3.97 -1.01 8.56
C LYS A 140 3.73 -1.23 10.03
N TYR A 141 3.67 -2.48 10.44
CA TYR A 141 3.44 -2.85 11.82
C TYR A 141 4.55 -3.76 12.31
N MET A 142 5.13 -3.39 13.44
CA MET A 142 5.90 -4.29 14.29
C MET A 142 4.97 -4.86 15.36
N VAL A 143 5.11 -6.15 15.64
CA VAL A 143 4.29 -6.86 16.61
C VAL A 143 5.21 -7.46 17.67
N TYR A 144 4.91 -7.21 18.93
CA TYR A 144 5.70 -7.63 20.08
C TYR A 144 4.86 -8.47 21.05
N SER A 145 5.52 -9.37 21.77
CA SER A 145 4.97 -10.02 22.96
C SER A 145 4.77 -9.01 24.10
N ARG A 146 4.11 -9.45 25.17
CA ARG A 146 4.01 -8.71 26.44
C ARG A 146 5.36 -8.21 26.96
N ASP A 147 6.40 -9.01 26.78
CA ASP A 147 7.75 -8.75 27.29
C ASP A 147 8.58 -7.86 26.35
N GLY A 148 7.97 -7.36 25.27
CA GLY A 148 8.62 -6.45 24.32
C GLY A 148 9.48 -7.16 23.27
N VAL A 149 9.39 -8.49 23.16
CA VAL A 149 10.14 -9.26 22.17
C VAL A 149 9.40 -9.23 20.82
N PRO A 150 10.05 -8.87 19.71
CA PRO A 150 9.43 -8.93 18.38
C PRO A 150 8.97 -10.35 18.04
N VAL A 151 7.77 -10.50 17.50
CA VAL A 151 7.22 -11.81 17.08
C VAL A 151 6.71 -11.82 15.64
N SER A 152 6.38 -10.66 15.07
CA SER A 152 5.83 -10.57 13.71
C SER A 152 5.97 -9.17 13.10
N CYS A 153 5.89 -9.11 11.76
CA CYS A 153 5.84 -7.88 10.96
C CYS A 153 4.71 -7.94 9.93
N LEU A 154 4.02 -6.82 9.69
CA LEU A 154 3.03 -6.68 8.62
C LEU A 154 3.27 -5.43 7.76
N LEU A 155 3.21 -5.61 6.44
CA LEU A 155 3.13 -4.51 5.47
C LEU A 155 1.76 -4.51 4.82
N PHE A 156 1.08 -3.37 4.92
CA PHE A 156 -0.07 -3.02 4.10
C PHE A 156 0.33 -1.95 3.09
N GLY A 157 -0.11 -2.08 1.84
CA GLY A 157 0.14 -1.11 0.78
C GLY A 157 -1.07 -0.98 -0.13
N SER A 158 -0.97 -0.18 -1.19
CA SER A 158 -2.09 0.01 -2.11
C SER A 158 -2.65 -1.32 -2.65
N ALA A 159 -3.97 -1.37 -2.80
CA ALA A 159 -4.67 -2.49 -3.43
C ALA A 159 -4.19 -2.72 -4.88
N ALA A 160 -4.28 -3.97 -5.34
CA ALA A 160 -3.94 -4.36 -6.69
C ALA A 160 -4.86 -3.64 -7.68
N TRP A 161 -4.27 -2.99 -8.69
CA TRP A 161 -5.01 -2.15 -9.64
C TRP A 161 -6.16 -2.86 -10.35
N SER A 162 -5.99 -4.14 -10.69
CA SER A 162 -7.01 -4.94 -11.35
C SER A 162 -6.90 -6.37 -10.87
N CYS A 163 -8.04 -6.98 -10.53
CA CYS A 163 -8.11 -8.37 -10.11
C CYS A 163 -9.53 -8.87 -10.40
N ARG A 164 -9.68 -9.66 -11.46
CA ARG A 164 -10.99 -10.01 -12.02
C ARG A 164 -11.95 -10.59 -10.98
N ASP A 165 -11.55 -11.64 -10.29
CA ASP A 165 -12.43 -12.34 -9.34
C ASP A 165 -12.81 -11.44 -8.15
N ARG A 166 -11.87 -10.64 -7.66
CA ARG A 166 -12.17 -9.62 -6.64
C ARG A 166 -13.19 -8.61 -7.16
N ASP A 167 -12.93 -8.05 -8.34
CA ASP A 167 -13.78 -6.99 -8.91
C ASP A 167 -15.22 -7.52 -9.12
N ILE A 168 -15.36 -8.76 -9.63
CA ILE A 168 -16.66 -9.46 -9.75
C ILE A 168 -17.32 -9.66 -8.38
N PHE A 169 -16.56 -10.12 -7.38
CA PHE A 169 -17.09 -10.38 -6.03
C PHE A 169 -17.56 -9.11 -5.29
N ILE A 170 -16.90 -7.98 -5.55
CA ILE A 170 -17.32 -6.67 -5.03
C ILE A 170 -18.52 -6.13 -5.83
N GLY A 171 -18.64 -6.49 -7.11
CA GLY A 171 -19.64 -5.95 -8.03
C GLY A 171 -19.17 -4.69 -8.76
N TRP A 172 -17.85 -4.51 -8.90
CA TRP A 172 -17.27 -3.33 -9.52
C TRP A 172 -17.25 -3.42 -11.05
N ASP A 173 -17.67 -2.34 -11.69
CA ASP A 173 -17.21 -1.98 -13.03
C ASP A 173 -15.85 -1.25 -13.00
N LYS A 174 -15.35 -0.85 -14.18
CA LYS A 174 -14.07 -0.13 -14.31
C LYS A 174 -14.07 1.21 -13.56
N THR A 175 -15.17 1.94 -13.61
CA THR A 175 -15.33 3.27 -13.02
C THR A 175 -15.39 3.18 -11.50
N GLN A 176 -16.24 2.30 -10.97
CA GLN A 176 -16.39 2.03 -9.55
C GLN A 176 -15.09 1.53 -8.95
N ARG A 177 -14.38 0.61 -9.62
CA ARG A 177 -13.05 0.17 -9.19
C ARG A 177 -12.07 1.33 -9.05
N MET A 178 -12.01 2.22 -10.05
CA MET A 178 -11.10 3.37 -10.00
C MET A 178 -11.37 4.29 -8.81
N GLN A 179 -12.64 4.41 -8.39
CA GLN A 179 -13.03 5.21 -7.23
C GLN A 179 -12.78 4.45 -5.91
N GLY A 180 -13.14 3.17 -5.88
CA GLY A 180 -13.16 2.31 -4.70
C GLY A 180 -11.80 1.78 -4.26
N LEU A 181 -10.85 1.58 -5.18
CA LEU A 181 -9.53 0.98 -4.87
C LEU A 181 -8.76 1.72 -3.76
N SER A 182 -8.89 3.04 -3.72
CA SER A 182 -8.21 3.87 -2.71
C SER A 182 -8.80 3.73 -1.30
N MET A 183 -9.94 3.04 -1.17
CA MET A 183 -10.57 2.68 0.09
C MET A 183 -10.31 1.20 0.45
N MET A 184 -9.42 0.53 -0.28
CA MET A 184 -8.90 -0.80 0.03
C MET A 184 -7.40 -0.75 0.29
N THR A 185 -6.90 -1.73 1.04
CA THR A 185 -5.47 -1.91 1.24
C THR A 185 -5.09 -3.38 1.21
N ASN A 186 -3.89 -3.67 0.72
CA ASN A 186 -3.39 -5.02 0.49
C ASN A 186 -2.36 -5.38 1.56
N ASN A 187 -2.55 -6.50 2.26
CA ASN A 187 -1.53 -7.09 3.10
C ASN A 187 -0.41 -7.73 2.24
N GLN A 188 0.52 -6.89 1.81
CA GLN A 188 1.61 -7.27 0.90
C GLN A 188 2.67 -8.16 1.54
N ARG A 189 2.90 -8.03 2.85
CA ARG A 189 3.83 -8.87 3.62
C ARG A 189 3.21 -9.21 4.96
N PHE A 190 3.24 -10.49 5.30
CA PHE A 190 2.92 -10.96 6.64
C PHE A 190 3.96 -11.98 7.05
N LEU A 191 4.74 -11.63 8.06
CA LEU A 191 5.85 -12.44 8.56
C LEU A 191 5.59 -12.76 10.02
N ILE A 192 5.46 -14.04 10.35
CA ILE A 192 5.78 -14.54 11.69
C ILE A 192 7.28 -14.83 11.67
N LEU A 193 8.02 -14.37 12.69
CA LEU A 193 9.47 -14.53 12.68
C LEU A 193 9.86 -16.02 12.73
N PRO A 194 10.94 -16.45 12.03
CA PRO A 194 11.25 -17.87 11.87
C PRO A 194 11.45 -18.67 13.16
N TRP A 195 11.86 -18.00 14.24
CA TRP A 195 12.06 -18.60 15.56
C TRP A 195 10.81 -18.56 16.45
N VAL A 196 9.66 -18.12 15.92
CA VAL A 196 8.40 -18.02 16.66
C VAL A 196 7.47 -19.16 16.23
N ASP A 197 7.28 -20.12 17.13
CA ASP A 197 6.30 -21.19 16.98
C ASP A 197 5.22 -21.07 18.08
N VAL A 198 4.21 -20.26 17.79
CA VAL A 198 3.09 -20.04 18.70
C VAL A 198 1.79 -20.28 17.95
N SER A 199 1.11 -21.36 18.33
CA SER A 199 -0.18 -21.74 17.75
C SER A 199 -1.19 -20.59 17.82
N CYS A 200 -1.92 -20.38 16.72
CA CYS A 200 -2.96 -19.35 16.57
C CYS A 200 -2.46 -17.89 16.67
N LEU A 201 -1.15 -17.64 16.77
CA LEU A 201 -0.61 -16.28 16.82
C LEU A 201 -0.95 -15.48 15.56
N ALA A 202 -0.76 -16.08 14.38
CA ALA A 202 -0.95 -15.39 13.12
C ALA A 202 -2.41 -14.91 12.91
N SER A 203 -3.40 -15.77 13.16
CA SER A 203 -4.81 -15.37 13.06
C SER A 203 -5.19 -14.35 14.13
N HIS A 204 -4.65 -14.49 15.35
CA HIS A 204 -4.89 -13.52 16.42
C HIS A 204 -4.35 -12.12 16.08
N ILE A 205 -3.16 -12.04 15.47
CA ILE A 205 -2.60 -10.77 14.98
C ILE A 205 -3.47 -10.17 13.88
N LEU A 206 -3.89 -10.98 12.90
CA LEU A 206 -4.76 -10.51 11.81
C LEU A 206 -6.07 -9.91 12.34
N SER A 207 -6.70 -10.55 13.33
CA SER A 207 -7.92 -10.03 13.96
C SER A 207 -7.68 -8.68 14.67
N GLN A 208 -6.57 -8.52 15.38
CA GLN A 208 -6.24 -7.25 16.03
C GLN A 208 -5.91 -6.15 15.02
N ILE A 209 -5.20 -6.48 13.94
CA ILE A 209 -4.91 -5.55 12.85
C ILE A 209 -6.20 -5.06 12.20
N ALA A 210 -7.14 -5.96 11.90
CA ALA A 210 -8.42 -5.61 11.33
C ALA A 210 -9.22 -4.62 12.20
N GLN A 211 -9.10 -4.70 13.53
CA GLN A 211 -9.79 -3.78 14.44
C GLN A 211 -9.20 -2.37 14.47
N ARG A 212 -7.92 -2.19 14.11
CA ARG A 212 -7.22 -0.89 14.24
C ARG A 212 -6.87 -0.22 12.93
N ILE A 213 -6.66 -0.98 11.86
CA ILE A 213 -6.05 -0.46 10.63
C ILE A 213 -6.89 0.65 9.97
N ALA A 214 -8.23 0.57 10.04
CA ALA A 214 -9.10 1.63 9.53
C ALA A 214 -8.82 2.98 10.22
N GLY A 215 -8.70 2.97 11.55
CA GLY A 215 -8.39 4.17 12.34
C GLY A 215 -6.96 4.67 12.10
N ASP A 216 -5.98 3.77 12.07
CA ASP A 216 -4.59 4.13 11.78
C ASP A 216 -4.44 4.75 10.38
N TRP A 217 -5.16 4.21 9.39
CA TRP A 217 -5.14 4.70 8.00
C TRP A 217 -5.79 6.07 7.91
N LEU A 218 -6.96 6.24 8.54
CA LEU A 218 -7.66 7.52 8.61
C LEU A 218 -6.79 8.60 9.26
N PHE A 219 -6.16 8.27 10.40
CA PHE A 219 -5.26 9.18 11.09
C PHE A 219 -4.09 9.63 10.19
N LYS A 220 -3.49 8.70 9.45
CA LYS A 220 -2.29 8.98 8.65
C LYS A 220 -2.60 9.68 7.33
N TYR A 221 -3.64 9.25 6.64
CA TYR A 221 -3.92 9.64 5.25
C TYR A 221 -5.15 10.55 5.11
N GLY A 222 -5.89 10.76 6.20
CA GLY A 222 -7.10 11.58 6.20
C GLY A 222 -8.29 10.90 5.51
N HIS A 223 -8.23 9.57 5.31
CA HIS A 223 -9.35 8.84 4.75
C HIS A 223 -9.46 7.39 5.18
N PRO A 224 -10.67 6.79 5.10
CA PRO A 224 -10.88 5.42 5.54
C PRO A 224 -10.38 4.39 4.52
N VAL A 225 -10.24 3.17 5.03
CA VAL A 225 -10.25 1.92 4.28
C VAL A 225 -11.41 1.06 4.79
N TYR A 226 -12.11 0.38 3.89
CA TYR A 226 -13.31 -0.41 4.21
C TYR A 226 -13.12 -1.91 4.01
N CYS A 227 -12.09 -2.32 3.28
CA CYS A 227 -11.78 -3.72 3.05
C CYS A 227 -10.27 -3.94 2.92
N LEU A 228 -9.79 -5.04 3.49
CA LEU A 228 -8.44 -5.54 3.29
C LEU A 228 -8.46 -6.58 2.17
N GLU A 229 -7.37 -6.68 1.42
CA GLU A 229 -7.11 -7.80 0.51
C GLU A 229 -5.75 -8.43 0.81
N THR A 230 -5.57 -9.69 0.42
CA THR A 230 -4.26 -10.36 0.38
C THR A 230 -4.24 -11.39 -0.73
N PHE A 231 -3.03 -11.76 -1.16
CA PHE A 231 -2.79 -12.74 -2.19
C PHE A 231 -1.86 -13.83 -1.67
N VAL A 232 -2.39 -15.03 -1.49
CA VAL A 232 -1.65 -16.16 -0.93
C VAL A 232 -1.25 -17.11 -2.05
N GLU A 233 0.06 -17.33 -2.23
CA GLU A 233 0.55 -18.30 -3.20
C GLU A 233 0.14 -19.73 -2.81
N ASN A 234 -0.75 -20.32 -3.62
CA ASN A 234 -1.49 -21.52 -3.22
C ASN A 234 -0.64 -22.81 -3.21
N ARG A 235 0.51 -22.80 -3.90
CA ARG A 235 1.49 -23.90 -3.89
C ARG A 235 2.38 -23.89 -2.65
N LEU A 236 2.61 -22.72 -2.07
CA LEU A 236 3.48 -22.56 -0.89
C LEU A 236 2.70 -22.57 0.41
N PHE A 237 1.48 -22.02 0.41
CA PHE A 237 0.73 -21.77 1.64
C PHE A 237 -0.74 -22.17 1.54
N ARG A 238 -1.25 -22.74 2.64
CA ARG A 238 -2.66 -23.17 2.77
C ARG A 238 -3.61 -22.07 3.28
N ALA A 239 -3.13 -20.84 3.43
CA ALA A 239 -3.88 -19.69 3.95
C ALA A 239 -4.62 -19.95 5.28
N VAL A 240 -4.12 -20.85 6.14
CA VAL A 240 -4.82 -21.29 7.37
C VAL A 240 -5.10 -20.12 8.30
N CYS A 241 -4.11 -19.24 8.52
CA CYS A 241 -4.26 -18.09 9.40
C CYS A 241 -5.32 -17.08 8.91
N TYR A 242 -5.38 -16.83 7.60
CA TYR A 242 -6.39 -15.96 7.01
C TYR A 242 -7.80 -16.54 7.16
N ARG A 243 -7.98 -17.84 6.88
CA ARG A 243 -9.27 -18.52 7.08
C ARG A 243 -9.69 -18.52 8.56
N ALA A 244 -8.77 -18.82 9.46
CA ALA A 244 -9.02 -18.80 10.90
C ALA A 244 -9.33 -17.37 11.43
N ALA A 245 -8.87 -16.34 10.73
CA ALA A 245 -9.21 -14.95 11.01
C ALA A 245 -10.43 -14.45 10.22
N ASN A 246 -11.28 -15.36 9.69
CA ASN A 246 -12.51 -15.04 8.96
C ASN A 246 -12.33 -14.25 7.65
N TRP A 247 -11.15 -14.34 7.02
CA TRP A 247 -10.98 -13.79 5.67
C TRP A 247 -11.72 -14.65 4.64
N ILE A 248 -12.39 -14.00 3.70
CA ILE A 248 -13.24 -14.61 2.69
C ILE A 248 -12.40 -14.90 1.45
N ARG A 249 -12.32 -16.15 1.02
CA ARG A 249 -11.71 -16.52 -0.27
C ARG A 249 -12.66 -16.14 -1.40
N VAL A 250 -12.21 -15.33 -2.35
CA VAL A 250 -13.08 -14.78 -3.43
C VAL A 250 -12.70 -15.25 -4.83
N GLY A 251 -11.59 -15.99 -4.97
CA GLY A 251 -11.11 -16.51 -6.25
C GLY A 251 -9.61 -16.69 -6.28
N SER A 252 -9.03 -16.72 -7.48
CA SER A 252 -7.59 -16.87 -7.67
C SER A 252 -7.08 -15.99 -8.82
N THR A 253 -5.81 -15.58 -8.76
CA THR A 253 -5.16 -14.89 -9.87
C THR A 253 -4.89 -15.85 -11.03
N THR A 254 -4.77 -15.33 -12.25
CA THR A 254 -4.50 -16.15 -13.46
C THR A 254 -3.01 -16.30 -13.78
N GLY A 255 -2.11 -15.77 -12.95
CA GLY A 255 -0.66 -15.85 -13.17
C GLY A 255 -0.13 -15.00 -14.34
N ARG A 256 -0.92 -14.10 -14.93
CA ARG A 256 -0.54 -13.28 -16.10
C ARG A 256 0.20 -11.97 -15.78
N GLY A 257 0.51 -11.73 -14.51
CA GLY A 257 1.17 -10.50 -14.07
C GLY A 257 0.28 -9.26 -14.10
N ARG A 258 0.89 -8.12 -13.75
CA ARG A 258 0.21 -6.84 -13.50
C ARG A 258 -0.45 -6.25 -14.75
N ASP A 259 0.14 -6.47 -15.91
CA ASP A 259 -0.28 -5.85 -17.17
C ASP A 259 -1.03 -6.82 -18.09
N GLY A 260 -1.23 -8.09 -17.67
CA GLY A 260 -1.91 -9.10 -18.47
C GLY A 260 -1.23 -9.42 -19.82
N GLY A 261 -0.03 -8.89 -20.06
CA GLY A 261 0.67 -8.91 -21.35
C GLY A 261 1.20 -10.28 -21.78
N HIS A 262 1.04 -11.29 -20.94
CA HIS A 262 1.41 -12.66 -21.29
C HIS A 262 0.15 -13.50 -21.50
N HIS A 263 -0.01 -14.05 -22.71
CA HIS A 263 -1.09 -15.00 -23.01
C HIS A 263 -1.03 -16.24 -22.10
N ASN A 264 0.18 -16.63 -21.67
CA ASN A 264 0.42 -17.75 -20.76
C ASN A 264 0.61 -17.28 -19.30
N SER A 265 0.26 -18.14 -18.35
CA SER A 265 0.52 -17.92 -16.91
C SER A 265 2.02 -18.10 -16.61
N ILE A 266 2.74 -17.01 -16.39
CA ILE A 266 4.20 -17.04 -16.09
C ILE A 266 4.46 -16.89 -14.58
N LEU A 267 3.51 -16.30 -13.84
CA LEU A 267 3.63 -16.09 -12.40
C LEU A 267 2.84 -17.13 -11.58
N PRO A 268 3.25 -17.38 -10.33
CA PRO A 268 2.50 -18.24 -9.42
C PRO A 268 1.05 -17.78 -9.25
N ILE A 269 0.15 -18.75 -9.22
CA ILE A 269 -1.27 -18.54 -8.92
C ILE A 269 -1.41 -18.24 -7.44
N LYS A 270 -2.21 -17.20 -7.14
CA LYS A 270 -2.46 -16.78 -5.76
C LYS A 270 -3.96 -16.79 -5.49
N ASP A 271 -4.34 -17.38 -4.38
CA ASP A 271 -5.69 -17.25 -3.86
C ASP A 271 -5.91 -15.85 -3.31
N ILE A 272 -7.07 -15.31 -3.60
CA ILE A 272 -7.45 -13.95 -3.24
C ILE A 272 -8.35 -14.03 -2.01
N TYR A 273 -7.96 -13.31 -0.96
CA TYR A 273 -8.73 -13.22 0.27
C TYR A 273 -9.09 -11.77 0.57
N LEU A 274 -10.33 -11.54 0.98
CA LEU A 274 -10.84 -10.25 1.40
C LEU A 274 -11.26 -10.28 2.88
N TYR A 275 -11.06 -9.17 3.57
CA TYR A 275 -11.59 -8.96 4.92
C TYR A 275 -12.34 -7.63 5.01
N PRO A 276 -13.68 -7.66 5.11
CA PRO A 276 -14.49 -6.48 5.37
C PRO A 276 -14.19 -5.84 6.74
N LEU A 277 -13.98 -4.52 6.76
CA LEU A 277 -13.77 -3.77 8.01
C LEU A 277 -15.05 -3.16 8.59
N THR A 278 -16.12 -3.11 7.79
CA THR A 278 -17.46 -2.64 8.18
C THR A 278 -18.54 -3.47 7.48
N LYS A 279 -19.76 -3.47 8.01
CA LYS A 279 -20.88 -4.28 7.49
C LYS A 279 -21.28 -3.88 6.06
N ASN A 280 -21.36 -2.58 5.79
CA ASN A 280 -21.77 -1.98 4.51
C ASN A 280 -20.59 -1.69 3.56
N TRP A 281 -19.46 -2.38 3.74
CA TRP A 281 -18.22 -2.11 2.99
C TRP A 281 -18.41 -2.13 1.46
N ARG A 282 -19.23 -3.02 0.90
CA ARG A 282 -19.47 -3.07 -0.56
C ARG A 282 -20.11 -1.79 -1.08
N ALA A 283 -21.17 -1.33 -0.42
CA ALA A 283 -21.87 -0.08 -0.77
C ALA A 283 -20.89 1.12 -0.73
N LEU A 284 -20.12 1.22 0.36
CA LEU A 284 -19.10 2.26 0.53
C LEU A 284 -18.00 2.19 -0.55
N LEU A 285 -17.58 0.99 -0.94
CA LEU A 285 -16.61 0.77 -2.03
C LEU A 285 -17.18 1.09 -3.42
N CYS A 286 -18.49 0.95 -3.62
CA CYS A 286 -19.18 1.28 -4.88
C CYS A 286 -19.56 2.76 -4.98
N GLY A 287 -19.36 3.56 -3.92
CA GLY A 287 -19.71 4.98 -3.88
C GLY A 287 -21.14 5.26 -3.43
N ASP A 288 -21.86 4.24 -2.96
CA ASP A 288 -23.16 4.42 -2.33
C ASP A 288 -22.95 5.08 -0.97
N LYS A 289 -23.48 6.28 -0.80
CA LYS A 289 -23.43 6.98 0.49
C LYS A 289 -24.23 6.17 1.51
N GLU A 290 -23.75 6.13 2.74
CA GLU A 290 -24.58 5.72 3.88
C GLU A 290 -25.86 6.57 3.87
N VAL A 291 -27.00 5.91 3.69
CA VAL A 291 -28.27 6.41 4.21
C VAL A 291 -28.15 6.19 5.71
N HIS A 292 -27.71 7.22 6.43
CA HIS A 292 -27.79 7.20 7.88
C HIS A 292 -29.28 7.13 8.26
N SER A 293 -29.69 5.99 8.80
CA SER A 293 -30.91 5.81 9.60
C SER A 293 -30.53 5.80 11.07
#